data_AF-A0A2L0MXC2-F1
#
_entry.id   AF-A0A2L0MXC2-F1
#
_cell.length_a   1.000
_cell.length_b   1.000
_cell.length_c   1.000
_cell.angle_alpha   90.00
_cell.angle_beta   90.00
_cell.angle_gamma   90.00
#
_symmetry.space_group_name_H-M   'P 1'
#
loop_
_entity.id
_entity.type
_entity.pdbx_description
1 polymer ?
#
loop_
_entity_poly.entity_id
_entity_poly.type
_entity_poly.pdbx_seq_one_letter_code
_entity_poly.pdbx_strand_id
1 'polypeptide(L)' 'MKRLLRITAALAADRALAALVPGAILQLHVGAPDESPDHHCLDAEALPLIIDAVRARGYRILDLRELLDPARASG' A
#
# COMPACT_ATOMS: atom_id res chain seq x y z
N MET A 1 -26.40 -8.57 -12.20
CA MET A 1 -25.17 -9.38 -12.06
C MET A 1 -24.00 -8.45 -11.77
N LYS A 2 -23.53 -8.34 -10.51
CA LYS A 2 -22.28 -7.63 -10.20
C LYS A 2 -21.14 -8.52 -10.69
N ARG A 3 -20.33 -8.04 -11.63
CA ARG A 3 -19.08 -8.69 -12.01
C ARG A 3 -18.19 -8.76 -10.76
N LEU A 4 -18.02 -9.95 -10.18
CA LEU A 4 -16.95 -10.19 -9.21
C LEU A 4 -15.62 -10.20 -9.98
N LEU A 5 -15.04 -9.03 -10.19
CA LEU A 5 -13.61 -8.95 -10.50
C LEU A 5 -12.88 -9.28 -9.20
N ARG A 6 -12.27 -10.46 -9.16
CA ARG A 6 -11.35 -10.83 -8.08
C ARG A 6 -10.27 -9.77 -8.00
N ILE A 7 -10.16 -9.09 -6.87
CA ILE A 7 -9.04 -8.16 -6.64
C ILE A 7 -7.76 -8.99 -6.59
N THR A 8 -6.72 -8.54 -7.26
CA THR A 8 -5.38 -9.15 -7.26
C THR A 8 -4.39 -8.21 -6.58
N ALA A 9 -3.24 -8.74 -6.13
CA ALA A 9 -2.15 -7.93 -5.60
C ALA A 9 -1.70 -6.85 -6.60
N ALA A 10 -1.62 -7.18 -7.89
CA ALA A 10 -1.31 -6.21 -8.95
C ALA A 10 -2.35 -5.08 -9.04
N LEU A 11 -3.65 -5.41 -8.99
CA LEU A 11 -4.71 -4.40 -9.02
C LEU A 11 -4.69 -3.50 -7.77
N ALA A 12 -4.36 -4.06 -6.59
CA ALA A 12 -4.19 -3.26 -5.38
C ALA A 12 -2.98 -2.33 -5.48
N ALA A 13 -1.84 -2.83 -5.99
CA ALA A 13 -0.66 -2.00 -6.25
C ALA A 13 -0.99 -0.87 -7.23
N ASP A 14 -1.67 -1.16 -8.35
CA ASP A 14 -2.08 -0.14 -9.32
C ASP A 14 -2.95 0.95 -8.69
N ARG A 15 -3.90 0.57 -7.82
CA ARG A 15 -4.74 1.52 -7.10
C ARG A 15 -3.94 2.39 -6.13
N ALA A 16 -3.02 1.81 -5.37
CA ALA A 16 -2.14 2.55 -4.48
C ALA A 16 -1.26 3.55 -5.26
N LEU A 17 -0.70 3.10 -6.39
CA LEU A 17 0.17 3.91 -7.24
C LEU A 17 -0.58 5.03 -7.98
N ALA A 18 -1.86 4.83 -8.30
CA ALA A 18 -2.71 5.85 -8.90
C ALA A 18 -3.11 6.95 -7.89
N ALA A 19 -3.09 6.64 -6.59
CA ALA A 19 -3.41 7.59 -5.52
C ALA A 19 -2.20 8.39 -5.01
N LEU A 20 -1.00 8.16 -5.56
CA LEU A 20 0.22 8.83 -5.09
C LEU A 20 0.19 10.33 -5.37
N VAL A 21 0.29 11.10 -4.29
CA VAL A 21 0.60 12.53 -4.24
C VAL A 21 1.58 12.76 -3.09
N PRO A 22 2.35 13.87 -3.07
CA PRO A 22 3.16 14.21 -1.91
C PRO A 22 2.30 14.24 -0.63
N GLY A 23 2.72 13.51 0.41
CA GLY A 23 1.97 13.39 1.67
C GLY A 23 0.84 12.36 1.68
N ALA A 24 0.68 11.54 0.63
CA ALA A 24 -0.31 10.45 0.63
C ALA A 24 -0.05 9.45 1.77
N ILE A 25 -1.13 9.04 2.45
CA ILE A 25 -1.12 7.98 3.45
C ILE A 25 -1.85 6.78 2.87
N LEU A 26 -1.14 5.66 2.74
CA LEU A 26 -1.71 4.41 2.23
C LEU A 26 -2.15 3.53 3.41
N GLN A 27 -3.43 3.15 3.42
CA GLN A 27 -3.96 2.17 4.37
C GLN A 27 -3.89 0.77 3.75
N LEU A 28 -3.26 -0.16 4.46
CA LEU A 28 -3.16 -1.57 4.11
C LEU A 28 -3.64 -2.43 5.30
N HIS A 29 -4.17 -3.61 5.02
CA HIS A 29 -4.67 -4.53 6.02
C HIS A 29 -3.72 -5.73 6.18
N VAL A 30 -3.48 -6.12 7.43
CA VAL A 30 -2.87 -7.40 7.75
C VAL A 30 -4.00 -8.39 8.02
N GLY A 31 -4.18 -9.34 7.12
CA GLY A 31 -5.20 -10.39 7.22
C GLY A 31 -5.78 -10.78 5.86
N ALA A 32 -6.25 -12.02 5.75
CA ALA A 32 -7.08 -12.44 4.64
C ALA A 32 -8.56 -12.24 5.04
N PRO A 33 -9.47 -11.98 4.09
CA PRO A 33 -10.89 -12.13 4.38
C PRO A 33 -11.16 -13.57 4.87
N ASP A 34 -11.94 -13.69 5.95
CA ASP A 34 -12.27 -14.92 6.68
C ASP A 34 -13.11 -15.90 5.83
N GLU A 35 -12.53 -16.44 4.76
CA GLU A 35 -13.12 -17.49 3.93
C GLU A 35 -12.19 -17.99 2.81
N SER A 36 -10.98 -17.42 2.64
CA SER A 36 -10.04 -17.93 1.65
C SER A 36 -9.24 -19.13 2.19
N PRO A 37 -9.35 -20.33 1.59
CA PRO A 37 -8.61 -21.52 2.05
C PRO A 37 -7.09 -21.33 1.98
N ASP A 38 -6.64 -20.38 1.17
CA ASP A 38 -5.24 -20.20 0.82
C ASP A 38 -4.52 -19.14 1.69
N HIS A 39 -5.17 -18.56 2.72
CA HIS A 39 -4.57 -17.59 3.66
C HIS A 39 -3.79 -16.42 3.00
N HIS A 40 -4.16 -16.05 1.77
CA HIS A 40 -3.50 -14.98 1.04
C HIS A 40 -3.88 -13.60 1.61
N CYS A 41 -2.87 -12.88 2.10
CA CYS A 41 -2.99 -11.47 2.46
C CYS A 41 -2.63 -10.63 1.23
N LEU A 42 -3.66 -10.17 0.52
CA LEU A 42 -3.52 -9.46 -0.75
C LEU A 42 -2.63 -8.21 -0.63
N ASP A 43 -2.80 -7.46 0.45
CA ASP A 43 -2.01 -6.24 0.69
C ASP A 43 -0.55 -6.57 1.01
N ALA A 44 -0.28 -7.70 1.66
CA ALA A 44 1.09 -8.15 1.90
C ALA A 44 1.80 -8.55 0.60
N GLU A 45 1.08 -9.15 -0.35
CA GLU A 45 1.60 -9.47 -1.68
C GLU A 45 1.82 -8.23 -2.55
N ALA A 46 0.97 -7.20 -2.40
CA ALA A 46 1.10 -5.95 -3.14
C ALA A 46 2.22 -5.05 -2.59
N LEU A 47 2.54 -5.14 -1.29
CA LEU A 47 3.45 -4.22 -0.61
C LEU A 47 4.86 -4.14 -1.24
N PRO A 48 5.54 -5.24 -1.63
CA PRO A 48 6.83 -5.15 -2.31
C PRO A 48 6.74 -4.36 -3.63
N LEU A 49 5.70 -4.59 -4.44
CA LEU A 49 5.48 -3.89 -5.71
C LEU A 49 5.27 -2.39 -5.50
N ILE A 50 4.51 -2.03 -4.46
CA ILE A 50 4.26 -0.63 -4.09
C ILE A 50 5.56 0.05 -3.67
N ILE A 51 6.37 -0.59 -2.81
CA ILE A 51 7.64 -0.03 -2.32
C ILE A 51 8.60 0.25 -3.48
N ASP A 52 8.78 -0.71 -4.37
CA ASP A 52 9.70 -0.59 -5.50
C ASP A 52 9.26 0.55 -6.44
N ALA A 53 7.97 0.60 -6.79
CA ALA A 53 7.45 1.63 -7.67
C ALA A 53 7.44 3.03 -7.04
N VAL A 54 7.12 3.16 -5.74
CA VAL A 54 7.21 4.42 -4.98
C VAL A 54 8.63 4.97 -5.02
N ARG A 55 9.63 4.12 -4.72
CA ARG A 55 11.05 4.50 -4.76
C ARG A 55 11.51 4.87 -6.16
N ALA A 56 11.13 4.09 -7.17
CA ALA A 56 11.47 4.37 -8.59
C ALA A 56 10.90 5.72 -9.07
N ARG A 57 9.77 6.16 -8.50
CA ARG A 57 9.16 7.48 -8.78
C ARG A 57 9.75 8.63 -7.95
N GLY A 58 10.77 8.37 -7.12
CA GLY A 58 11.45 9.38 -6.31
C GLY A 58 10.74 9.75 -5.00
N TYR A 59 9.71 9.00 -4.60
CA TYR A 59 9.06 9.20 -3.31
C TYR A 59 9.86 8.56 -2.17
N ARG A 60 9.73 9.15 -0.97
CA ARG A 60 10.18 8.56 0.29
C ARG A 60 8.99 7.93 1.01
N ILE A 61 9.23 6.80 1.66
CA ILE A 61 8.30 6.19 2.61
C ILE A 61 8.72 6.63 4.00
N LEU A 62 7.80 7.28 4.71
CA LEU A 62 8.02 7.84 6.04
C LEU A 62 7.12 7.14 7.04
N ASP A 63 7.49 7.16 8.31
CA ASP A 63 6.53 6.88 9.36
C ASP A 63 5.58 8.08 9.56
N LEU A 64 4.42 7.84 10.18
CA LEU A 64 3.42 8.89 10.38
C LEU A 64 3.93 10.01 11.32
N ARG A 65 4.87 9.72 12.23
CA ARG A 65 5.43 10.73 13.13
C ARG A 65 6.33 11.70 12.38
N GLU A 66 7.19 11.20 11.50
CA GLU A 66 8.02 12.01 10.62
C GLU A 66 7.17 12.86 9.66
N LEU A 67 6.07 12.31 9.14
CA LEU A 67 5.14 13.08 8.30
C LEU A 67 4.47 14.24 9.05
N LEU A 68 4.08 14.02 10.31
CA LEU A 68 3.36 15.01 11.12
C LEU A 68 4.27 15.99 11.87
N ASP A 69 5.52 15.60 12.15
CA ASP A 69 6.53 16.42 12.81
C ASP A 69 7.92 16.23 12.17
N PRO A 70 8.17 16.89 11.01
CA PRO A 70 9.44 16.77 10.30
C PRO A 70 10.63 17.30 11.11
N ALA A 71 10.40 18.22 12.05
CA ALA A 71 11.45 18.81 12.88
C ALA A 71 11.99 17.82 13.92
N ARG A 72 11.18 16.84 14.35
CA ARG A 72 11.63 15.76 15.24
C ARG A 72 12.35 14.61 14.54
N ALA A 73 12.21 14.46 13.22
CA ALA A 73 12.79 13.34 12.48
C ALA A 73 14.32 13.45 12.25
N SER A 74 14.91 14.60 12.57
CA SER A 74 16.36 14.87 12.45
C SER A 74 17.14 14.66 13.76
N GLY A 75 16.53 14.01 14.77
CA GLY A 75 17.10 13.76 16.10
C GLY A 75 17.62 12.35 16.30
#